data_AF-A0A374EJA5-F1
#
_entry.id   AF-A0A374EJA5-F1
#
_cell.length_a   1.000
_cell.length_b   1.000
_cell.length_c   1.000
_cell.angle_alpha   90.00
_cell.angle_beta   90.00
_cell.angle_gamma   90.00
#
_symmetry.space_group_name_H-M   'P 1'
#
loop_
_entity.id
_entity.type
_entity.pdbx_description
1 polymer ?
#
loop_
_entity_poly.entity_id
_entity_poly.type
_entity_poly.pdbx_seq_one_letter_code
_entity_poly.pdbx_strand_id
1 'polypeptide(L)'
;MKYNGFYVKISPDTDLHREDKDGNDVRCNGFTVEVFADKSEKLEIDVFSAAVDFELLEDSLEEVEQFAKDYIDCEEKEYRRMSDEFNEH
;
A
#
# COMPACT_ATOMS: atom_id res chain seq x y z
N MET A 1 -0.56 -10.47 3.29
CA MET A 1 -1.12 -10.63 4.65
C MET A 1 -2.62 -10.35 4.65
N LYS A 2 -3.35 -10.70 5.73
CA LYS A 2 -4.73 -10.24 5.93
C LYS A 2 -4.74 -9.27 7.11
N TYR A 3 -5.33 -8.08 6.92
CA TYR A 3 -5.42 -7.06 7.96
C TYR A 3 -6.81 -6.43 7.93
N ASN A 4 -7.47 -6.39 9.09
CA ASN A 4 -8.76 -5.72 9.26
C ASN A 4 -9.88 -6.12 8.26
N GLY A 5 -9.85 -7.37 7.80
CA GLY A 5 -10.79 -7.88 6.80
C GLY A 5 -10.26 -7.82 5.36
N PHE A 6 -9.33 -6.92 5.07
CA PHE A 6 -8.70 -6.73 3.76
C PHE A 6 -7.52 -7.66 3.53
N TYR A 7 -7.25 -7.94 2.26
CA TYR A 7 -6.10 -8.71 1.80
C TYR A 7 -5.05 -7.74 1.27
N VAL A 8 -3.88 -7.73 1.90
CA VAL A 8 -2.79 -6.83 1.55
C VAL A 8 -1.69 -7.64 0.92
N LYS A 9 -1.23 -7.24 -0.26
CA LYS A 9 -0.08 -7.83 -0.94
C LYS A 9 1.01 -6.78 -1.00
N ILE A 10 2.21 -7.21 -0.61
CA ILE A 10 3.38 -6.35 -0.56
C ILE A 10 4.41 -7.00 -1.47
N SER A 11 4.86 -6.25 -2.46
CA SER A 11 5.86 -6.67 -3.43
C SER A 11 7.03 -5.68 -3.40
N PRO A 12 8.29 -6.13 -3.34
CA PRO A 12 9.42 -5.23 -3.43
C PRO A 12 9.44 -4.55 -4.80
N ASP A 13 9.68 -3.25 -4.83
CA ASP A 13 9.73 -2.40 -6.01
C ASP A 13 11.00 -1.56 -6.00
N THR A 14 11.68 -1.49 -7.14
CA THR A 14 12.95 -0.76 -7.29
C THR A 14 12.85 0.33 -8.34
N ASP A 15 11.67 0.58 -8.91
CA ASP A 15 11.40 1.56 -9.96
C ASP A 15 10.46 2.66 -9.45
N LEU A 16 10.49 2.93 -8.14
CA LEU A 16 9.67 3.98 -7.55
C LEU A 16 10.31 5.34 -7.79
N HIS A 17 9.62 6.24 -8.48
CA HIS A 17 10.11 7.59 -8.74
C HIS A 17 9.64 8.55 -7.66
N ARG A 18 10.58 9.29 -7.05
CA ARG A 18 10.31 10.31 -6.03
C ARG A 18 11.09 11.59 -6.34
N GLU A 19 10.53 12.73 -5.95
CA GLU A 19 11.22 14.00 -6.08
C GLU A 19 12.07 14.25 -4.83
N ASP A 20 13.38 14.41 -5.02
CA ASP A 20 14.29 14.79 -3.94
C ASP A 20 14.10 16.27 -3.53
N LYS A 21 14.72 16.70 -2.43
CA LYS A 21 14.65 18.08 -1.93
C LYS A 21 15.12 19.13 -2.95
N ASP A 22 16.01 18.75 -3.86
CA ASP A 22 16.48 19.61 -4.95
C ASP A 22 15.57 19.58 -6.19
N GLY A 23 14.43 18.85 -6.15
CA GLY A 23 13.48 18.75 -7.25
C GLY A 23 13.87 17.74 -8.33
N ASN A 24 14.84 16.86 -8.05
CA ASN A 24 15.27 15.85 -9.01
C ASN A 24 14.41 14.59 -8.89
N ASP A 25 14.02 14.04 -10.03
CA ASP A 25 13.43 12.70 -10.09
C ASP A 25 14.51 11.66 -9.76
N VAL A 26 14.32 10.97 -8.64
CA VAL A 26 15.19 9.91 -8.17
C VAL A 26 14.44 8.59 -8.16
N ARG A 27 15.13 7.55 -8.61
CA ARG A 27 14.65 6.18 -8.57
C ARG A 27 15.02 5.57 -7.22
N CYS A 28 14.00 5.18 -6.47
CA CYS A 28 14.09 4.66 -5.12
C CYS A 28 13.73 3.18 -5.07
N ASN A 29 14.33 2.48 -4.11
CA ASN A 29 13.88 1.17 -3.69
C ASN A 29 12.74 1.31 -2.68
N GLY A 30 11.92 0.28 -2.59
CA GLY A 30 10.83 0.20 -1.63
C GLY A 30 9.88 -0.92 -1.97
N PHE A 31 8.60 -0.65 -1.78
CA PHE A 31 7.56 -1.68 -1.89
C PHE A 31 6.29 -1.11 -2.48
N THR A 32 5.64 -1.91 -3.30
CA THR A 32 4.28 -1.69 -3.78
C THR A 32 3.32 -2.49 -2.91
N VAL A 33 2.32 -1.80 -2.39
CA VAL A 33 1.28 -2.33 -1.50
C VAL A 33 -0.05 -2.28 -2.24
N GLU A 34 -0.64 -3.45 -2.45
CA GLU A 34 -1.94 -3.62 -3.09
C GLU A 34 -2.94 -4.10 -2.04
N VAL A 35 -4.06 -3.39 -1.90
CA VAL A 35 -5.13 -3.69 -0.93
C VAL A 35 -6.34 -4.20 -1.70
N PHE A 36 -6.78 -5.40 -1.36
CA PHE A 36 -7.92 -6.08 -1.96
C PHE A 36 -9.03 -6.34 -0.95
N ALA A 37 -10.28 -6.30 -1.41
CA ALA A 37 -11.44 -6.71 -0.62
C ALA A 37 -11.41 -8.21 -0.32
N ASP A 38 -10.90 -9.01 -1.28
CA ASP A 38 -10.96 -10.46 -1.27
C ASP A 38 -9.63 -11.13 -1.60
N LYS A 39 -9.48 -12.37 -1.12
CA LYS A 39 -8.31 -13.22 -1.39
C LYS A 39 -8.13 -13.51 -2.88
N SER A 40 -9.20 -13.40 -3.67
CA SER A 40 -9.15 -13.68 -5.10
C SER A 40 -8.41 -12.60 -5.89
N GLU A 41 -7.98 -11.50 -5.25
CA GLU A 41 -7.28 -10.36 -5.89
C GLU A 41 -8.09 -9.77 -7.06
N LYS A 42 -9.43 -9.96 -7.06
CA LYS A 42 -10.32 -9.49 -8.12
C LYS A 42 -10.86 -8.09 -7.88
N LEU A 43 -11.00 -7.74 -6.61
CA LEU A 43 -11.52 -6.47 -6.14
C LEU A 43 -10.36 -5.74 -5.46
N GLU A 44 -9.58 -5.04 -6.28
CA GLU A 44 -8.58 -4.08 -5.80
C GLU A 44 -9.33 -2.86 -5.26
N ILE A 45 -9.08 -2.55 -4.00
CA ILE A 45 -9.60 -1.36 -3.34
C ILE A 45 -8.64 -0.20 -3.56
N ASP A 46 -7.35 -0.44 -3.35
CA ASP A 46 -6.33 0.59 -3.48
C ASP A 46 -4.95 0.00 -3.80
N VAL A 47 -4.10 0.81 -4.41
CA VAL A 47 -2.70 0.48 -4.71
C VAL A 47 -1.82 1.69 -4.48
N PHE A 48 -0.81 1.52 -3.63
CA PHE A 48 0.14 2.58 -3.31
C PHE A 48 1.56 2.02 -3.19
N SER A 49 2.54 2.90 -3.20
CA SER A 49 3.95 2.54 -3.05
C SER A 49 4.58 3.32 -1.91
N ALA A 50 5.56 2.71 -1.26
CA ALA A 50 6.33 3.31 -0.19
C ALA A 50 7.81 3.17 -0.52
N ALA A 51 8.51 4.29 -0.63
CA ALA A 51 9.94 4.32 -0.94
C ALA A 51 10.77 4.39 0.35
N VAL A 52 11.87 3.64 0.39
CA VAL A 52 12.90 3.71 1.43
C VAL A 52 13.59 5.07 1.37
N ASP A 53 13.89 5.63 2.54
CA ASP A 53 14.42 6.99 2.75
C ASP A 53 13.40 8.13 2.49
N PHE A 54 12.17 7.82 2.10
CA PHE A 54 11.09 8.79 1.90
C PHE A 54 9.91 8.53 2.85
N GLU A 55 9.19 7.43 2.64
CA GLU A 55 8.09 6.98 3.49
C GLU A 55 8.51 5.89 4.47
N LEU A 56 9.46 5.04 4.08
CA LEU A 56 9.98 3.97 4.93
C LEU A 56 11.34 4.37 5.50
N LEU A 57 11.57 4.04 6.78
CA LEU A 57 12.87 4.29 7.42
C LEU A 57 13.89 3.22 7.01
N GLU A 58 13.46 1.96 6.87
CA GLU A 58 14.33 0.84 6.49
C GLU A 58 13.72 -0.03 5.38
N ASP A 59 14.59 -0.64 4.56
CA ASP A 59 14.21 -1.65 3.55
C ASP A 59 13.89 -3.00 4.23
N SER A 60 12.77 -3.04 4.95
CA SER A 60 12.34 -4.24 5.68
C SER A 60 10.85 -4.50 5.46
N LEU A 61 10.51 -5.79 5.32
CA LEU A 61 9.12 -6.22 5.24
C LEU A 61 8.32 -5.79 6.46
N GLU A 62 8.93 -5.79 7.65
CA GLU A 62 8.25 -5.43 8.89
C GLU A 62 7.90 -3.93 8.93
N GLU A 63 8.75 -3.08 8.33
CA GLU A 63 8.54 -1.64 8.22
C GLU A 63 7.36 -1.34 7.30
N VAL A 64 7.37 -1.88 6.07
CA VAL A 64 6.27 -1.69 5.12
C VAL A 64 4.98 -2.33 5.60
N GLU A 65 5.03 -3.45 6.34
CA GLU A 65 3.84 -4.02 6.96
C GLU A 65 3.23 -3.08 8.02
N GLN A 66 4.05 -2.38 8.81
CA GLN A 66 3.55 -1.38 9.76
C GLN A 66 2.99 -0.16 9.04
N PHE A 67 3.70 0.35 8.02
CA PHE A 67 3.23 1.46 7.19
C PHE A 67 1.89 1.14 6.54
N ALA A 68 1.75 -0.04 5.93
CA ALA A 68 0.51 -0.47 5.31
C ALA A 68 -0.65 -0.57 6.32
N LYS A 69 -0.40 -1.03 7.54
CA LYS A 69 -1.42 -1.09 8.60
C LYS A 69 -1.89 0.30 9.01
N ASP A 70 -0.96 1.24 9.18
CA ASP A 70 -1.27 2.63 9.55
C ASP A 70 -2.09 3.32 8.44
N TYR A 71 -1.69 3.13 7.18
CA TYR A 71 -2.41 3.65 6.02
C TYR A 71 -3.83 3.08 5.92
N ILE A 72 -3.99 1.76 6.08
CA ILE A 72 -5.30 1.10 6.05
C ILE A 72 -6.18 1.54 7.23
N ASP A 73 -5.61 1.81 8.41
CA ASP A 73 -6.38 2.30 9.56
C ASP A 73 -6.97 3.70 9.28
N CYS A 74 -6.18 4.55 8.61
CA CYS A 74 -6.62 5.88 8.18
C CYS A 74 -7.74 5.81 7.13
N GLU A 75 -7.58 4.95 6.12
CA GLU A 75 -8.51 4.83 4.98
C GLU A 75 -9.64 3.81 5.19
N GLU A 76 -9.68 3.12 6.35
CA GLU A 76 -10.60 2.01 6.65
C GLU A 76 -12.05 2.35 6.29
N LYS A 77 -12.49 3.55 6.64
CA LYS A 77 -13.87 4.00 6.47
C LYS A 77 -14.27 4.07 4.99
N GLU A 78 -13.37 4.54 4.14
CA GLU A 78 -13.62 4.63 2.70
C GLU A 78 -13.52 3.25 2.06
N TYR A 79 -12.52 2.45 2.43
CA TYR A 79 -12.34 1.09 1.92
C TYR A 79 -13.52 0.17 2.24
N ARG A 80 -14.07 0.28 3.46
CA ARG A 80 -15.25 -0.50 3.85
C ARG A 80 -16.48 -0.06 3.04
N ARG A 81 -16.63 1.24 2.76
CA ARG A 81 -17.73 1.74 1.91
C ARG A 81 -17.63 1.22 0.48
N MET A 82 -16.43 1.30 -0.11
CA MET A 82 -16.17 0.75 -1.45
C MET A 82 -16.45 -0.75 -1.49
N SER A 83 -15.97 -1.50 -0.49
CA SER A 83 -16.20 -2.95 -0.40
C SER A 83 -17.68 -3.32 -0.27
N ASP A 84 -18.47 -2.57 0.50
CA ASP A 84 -19.92 -2.79 0.61
C ASP A 84 -20.63 -2.49 -0.73
N GLU A 85 -20.25 -1.41 -1.44
CA GLU A 85 -20.79 -1.08 -2.77
C GLU A 85 -20.54 -2.20 -3.79
N PHE A 86 -19.38 -2.88 -3.73
CA PHE A 86 -19.09 -4.03 -4.60
C PHE A 86 -19.93 -5.28 -4.27
N ASN A 87 -20.42 -5.39 -3.03
CA ASN A 87 -21.17 -6.56 -2.56
C ASN A 87 -22.71 -6.38 -2.70
N GLU A 88 -23.18 -5.18 -3.04
CA GLU A 88 -24.59 -4.89 -3.35
C GLU A 88 -24.99 -5.22 -4.81
N HIS A 89 -24.09 -5.78 -5.62
CA HIS A 89 -24.34 -6.21 -7.01
C HIS A 89 -24.20 -7.72 -7.23
#